data_AF-A0A2U9CX03-F1
#
_entry.id   AF-A0A2U9CX03-F1
#
_cell.length_a   1.000
_cell.length_b   1.000
_cell.length_c   1.000
_cell.angle_alpha   90.00
_cell.angle_beta   90.00
_cell.angle_gamma   90.00
#
_symmetry.space_group_name_H-M   'P 1'
#
loop_
_entity.id
_entity.type
_entity.pdbx_description
1 polymer ?
#
loop_
_entity_poly.entity_id
_entity_poly.type
_entity_poly.pdbx_seq_one_letter_code
_entity_poly.pdbx_strand_id
1 'polypeptide(L)' 'MSSSQLTRIGQGQTMLLVNPKESGEYLCEAQTSRGSDTSKPVLLEVVTCDSETVG' A
#
# COMPACT_ATOMS: atom_id res chain seq x y z
N MET A 1 -14.54 -0.76 -9.95
CA MET A 1 -13.10 -0.49 -10.12
C MET A 1 -12.73 0.54 -9.07
N SER A 2 -12.20 0.12 -7.92
CA SER A 2 -11.78 1.04 -6.86
C SER A 2 -10.38 1.53 -7.20
N SER A 3 -10.24 2.83 -7.46
CA SER A 3 -8.94 3.46 -7.72
C SER A 3 -8.35 3.84 -6.37
N SER A 4 -7.32 3.12 -5.93
CA SER A 4 -6.49 3.50 -4.79
C SER A 4 -5.84 4.86 -5.09
N GLN A 5 -6.21 5.89 -4.34
CA GLN A 5 -5.75 7.25 -4.58
C GLN A 5 -4.28 7.38 -4.14
N LEU A 6 -3.36 7.40 -5.11
CA LEU A 6 -1.94 7.63 -4.84
C LEU A 6 -1.74 9.06 -4.32
N THR A 7 -1.46 9.21 -3.04
CA THR A 7 -1.26 10.51 -2.39
C THR A 7 0.23 10.78 -2.22
N ARG A 8 0.68 11.98 -2.62
CA ARG A 8 2.08 12.43 -2.47
C ARG A 8 2.46 12.50 -0.98
N ILE A 9 3.55 11.85 -0.59
CA ILE A 9 4.00 11.80 0.81
C ILE A 9 5.00 12.94 1.10
N GLY A 10 4.66 13.81 2.06
CA GLY A 10 5.54 14.84 2.64
C GLY A 10 4.86 15.68 3.73
N GLN A 11 5.42 15.64 4.96
CA GLN A 11 5.11 16.47 6.15
C GLN A 11 3.82 16.19 6.98
N GLY A 12 3.44 14.93 7.21
CA GLY A 12 2.36 14.60 8.17
C GLY A 12 2.16 13.11 8.47
N GLN A 13 1.25 12.79 9.42
CA GLN A 13 0.69 11.44 9.57
C GLN A 13 -0.34 11.21 8.45
N THR A 14 -0.08 10.26 7.56
CA THR A 14 -0.98 9.92 6.46
C THR A 14 -1.91 8.79 6.88
N MET A 15 -3.22 9.00 6.78
CA MET A 15 -4.21 7.93 6.91
C MET A 15 -4.45 7.32 5.53
N LEU A 16 -4.10 6.04 5.37
CA LEU A 16 -4.32 5.30 4.13
C LEU A 16 -5.58 4.43 4.31
N LEU A 17 -6.58 4.60 3.44
CA LEU A 17 -7.71 3.69 3.39
C LEU A 17 -7.31 2.48 2.56
N VAL A 18 -7.27 1.29 3.18
CA VAL A 18 -6.87 0.04 2.54
C VAL A 18 -7.99 -1.00 2.53
N ASN A 19 -7.97 -1.91 1.56
CA ASN A 19 -8.85 -3.08 1.48
C ASN A 19 -8.05 -4.38 1.28
N PRO A 20 -8.63 -5.57 1.55
CA PRO A 20 -7.88 -6.84 1.49
C PRO A 20 -7.17 -7.14 0.17
N LYS A 21 -7.71 -6.65 -0.96
CA LYS A 21 -7.11 -6.87 -2.29
C LYS A 21 -5.84 -6.08 -2.52
N GLU A 22 -5.53 -5.12 -1.65
CA GLU A 22 -4.31 -4.33 -1.69
C GLU A 22 -3.18 -4.99 -0.87
N SER A 23 -3.40 -6.19 -0.33
CA SER A 23 -2.31 -7.01 0.21
C SER A 23 -1.29 -7.34 -0.89
N GLY A 24 0.00 -7.28 -0.56
CA GLY A 24 1.07 -7.52 -1.53
C GLY A 24 2.41 -6.95 -1.11
N GLU A 25 3.40 -7.08 -1.99
CA GLU A 25 4.73 -6.49 -1.79
C GLU A 25 4.78 -5.07 -2.33
N TYR A 26 5.28 -4.16 -1.50
CA TYR A 26 5.46 -2.75 -1.83
C TYR A 26 6.92 -2.37 -1.72
N LEU A 27 7.39 -1.57 -2.68
CA LEU A 27 8.72 -0.99 -2.68
C LEU A 27 8.64 0.47 -3.09
N CYS A 28 9.57 1.27 -2.61
CA CYS A 28 9.74 2.64 -3.08
C CYS A 28 10.77 2.64 -4.21
N GLU A 29 10.40 3.26 -5.33
CA GLU A 29 11.30 3.46 -6.46
C GLU A 29 11.69 4.93 -6.55
N ALA A 30 12.99 5.20 -6.45
CA ALA A 30 13.55 6.53 -6.65
C ALA A 30 13.95 6.68 -8.12
N GLN A 31 13.38 7.67 -8.81
CA GLN A 31 13.62 7.94 -10.22
C GLN A 31 14.33 9.29 -10.38
N THR A 32 15.47 9.30 -11.06
CA THR A 32 16.25 10.51 -11.34
C THR A 32 16.71 10.54 -12.79
N SER A 33 17.25 11.68 -13.26
CA SER A 33 17.83 11.78 -14.60
C SER A 33 19.06 10.88 -14.82
N ARG A 34 19.65 10.33 -13.75
CA ARG A 34 20.84 9.45 -13.82
C ARG A 34 20.49 7.97 -13.76
N GLY A 35 19.23 7.62 -13.49
CA GLY A 35 18.78 6.24 -13.33
C GLY A 35 17.80 6.08 -12.17
N SER A 36 17.55 4.82 -11.83
CA SER A 36 16.61 4.43 -10.79
C SER A 36 17.24 3.53 -9.74
N ASP A 37 16.68 3.57 -8.54
CA ASP A 37 17.01 2.65 -7.46
C ASP A 37 15.75 2.26 -6.69
N THR A 38 15.78 1.10 -6.04
CA THR A 38 14.62 0.51 -5.35
C THR A 38 14.95 0.18 -3.91
N SER A 39 14.00 0.46 -3.01
CA SER A 39 14.12 0.04 -1.61
C SER A 39 14.02 -1.48 -1.48
N LYS A 40 14.38 -2.00 -0.30
CA LYS A 40 13.97 -3.35 0.08
C LYS A 40 12.43 -3.46 0.05
N PRO A 41 11.86 -4.60 -0.36
CA PRO A 41 10.42 -4.80 -0.39
C PRO A 41 9.86 -4.92 1.04
N VAL A 42 8.61 -4.49 1.20
CA VAL A 42 7.80 -4.63 2.42
C VAL A 42 6.52 -5.37 2.06
N LEU A 43 6.21 -6.43 2.80
CA LEU A 43 4.96 -7.15 2.65
C LEU A 43 3.86 -6.47 3.48
N LEU A 44 2.77 -6.08 2.82
CA LEU A 44 1.56 -5.59 3.46
C LEU A 44 0.49 -6.69 3.41
N GLU A 45 0.00 -7.11 4.56
CA GLU A 45 -1.12 -8.04 4.70
C GLU A 45 -2.31 -7.31 5.31
N VAL A 46 -3.44 -7.28 4.59
CA VAL A 46 -4.68 -6.62 5.02
C VAL A 46 -5.74 -7.69 5.26
N VAL A 47 -6.04 -7.93 6.53
CA VAL A 47 -7.06 -8.91 6.96
C VAL A 47 -8.37 -8.21 7.31
N THR A 48 -9.48 -8.75 6.82
CA THR A 48 -10.82 -8.39 7.33
C THR A 48 -11.15 -9.22 8.55
N CYS A 49 -11.87 -8.63 9.49
CA CYS A 49 -12.57 -9.44 10.48
C CYS A 49 -13.72 -10.14 9.75
N ASP A 50 -13.60 -11.43 9.54
CA ASP A 50 -14.73 -12.23 9.07
C ASP A 50 -15.75 -12.23 10.21
N SER A 51 -16.90 -11.60 9.97
CA SER A 51 -18.06 -11.86 10.81
C SER A 51 -18.51 -13.26 10.43
N GLU A 52 -18.08 -14.28 11.18
CA GLU A 52 -18.64 -15.61 11.04
C GLU A 52 -20.15 -15.50 11.19
N THR A 53 -20.87 -15.65 10.08
CA THR A 53 -22.29 -15.93 10.11
C THR A 53 -22.40 -17.40 10.48
N VAL A 54 -22.47 -17.65 11.79
CA VAL A 54 -22.98 -18.91 12.31
C VAL A 54 -24.44 -19.00 11.84
N GLY A 55 -24.67 -19.80 10.80
CA GLY A 55 -25.98 -20.17 10.26
C GLY A 55 -26.06 -21.67 10.12
#